data_AF-A0A1D6KQ45-F1
#
_entry.id   AF-A0A1D6KQ45-F1
#
_cell.length_a   1.000
_cell.length_b   1.000
_cell.length_c   1.000
_cell.angle_alpha   90.00
_cell.angle_beta   90.00
_cell.angle_gamma   90.00
#
_symmetry.space_group_name_H-M   'P 1'
#
loop_
_entity.id
_entity.type
_entity.pdbx_description
1 polymer ?
#
loop_
_entity_poly.entity_id
_entity_poly.type
_entity_poly.pdbx_seq_one_letter_code
_entity_poly.pdbx_strand_id
1 'polypeptide(L)'
;MATLAPPAVEVEPEADAMALASEAAAPELPSSHSQLDFFKTRVQLLCESNTRDFDAWVSLINAAEGTSADDIEVMSLVYHNFLLEFPLCYGYWIKYAAHKARLCTTRYVMDVYEQAVHAVPHSVDIWVNYCEFGICAFEEPAHVRR
;
A
#
# COMPACT_ATOMS: atom_id res chain seq x y z
N MET A 1 -2.45 38.47 -73.15
CA MET A 1 -2.69 37.09 -73.61
C MET A 1 -2.50 36.20 -72.39
N ALA A 2 -3.51 35.78 -71.62
CA ALA A 2 -4.63 34.86 -71.95
C ALA A 2 -4.08 33.60 -72.68
N THR A 3 -4.23 32.35 -72.23
CA THR A 3 -5.36 31.77 -71.49
C THR A 3 -5.16 30.25 -71.25
N LEU A 4 -5.64 29.75 -70.11
CA LEU A 4 -6.20 28.43 -69.75
C LEU A 4 -5.35 27.12 -69.66
N ALA A 5 -5.45 26.50 -68.48
CA ALA A 5 -5.53 25.05 -68.23
C ALA A 5 -7.02 24.59 -68.25
N PRO A 6 -7.45 23.34 -67.90
CA PRO A 6 -6.89 21.98 -67.95
C PRO A 6 -7.88 21.01 -68.70
N PRO A 7 -7.80 19.66 -68.54
CA PRO A 7 -8.72 18.92 -67.64
C PRO A 7 -8.02 17.76 -66.87
N ALA A 8 -8.24 17.52 -65.57
CA ALA A 8 -9.34 16.82 -64.87
C ALA A 8 -9.33 15.28 -65.01
N VAL A 9 -9.67 14.61 -63.87
CA VAL A 9 -10.04 13.18 -63.67
C VAL A 9 -8.79 12.28 -63.45
N GLU A 10 -8.58 11.55 -62.35
CA GLU A 10 -9.47 10.69 -61.55
C GLU A 10 -9.20 10.70 -60.04
N VAL A 11 -10.29 10.62 -59.30
CA VAL A 11 -10.43 10.36 -57.86
C VAL A 11 -10.78 8.88 -57.74
N GLU A 12 -10.08 8.12 -56.89
CA GLU A 12 -10.63 6.88 -56.32
C GLU A 12 -10.32 6.86 -54.81
N PRO A 13 -11.36 6.70 -53.97
CA PRO A 13 -11.26 6.57 -52.52
C PRO A 13 -11.27 5.08 -52.12
N GLU A 14 -10.52 4.68 -51.09
CA GLU A 14 -10.82 3.42 -50.41
C GLU A 14 -11.28 3.70 -48.98
N ALA A 15 -12.58 3.53 -48.82
CA ALA A 15 -13.29 3.44 -47.57
C ALA A 15 -13.19 2.01 -46.99
N ASP A 16 -13.21 1.96 -45.67
CA ASP A 16 -13.74 0.90 -44.81
C ASP A 16 -13.23 -0.54 -44.96
N ALA A 17 -12.48 -0.96 -43.94
CA ALA A 17 -12.73 -2.23 -43.29
C ALA A 17 -12.46 -2.10 -41.78
N MET A 18 -13.50 -1.70 -41.05
CA MET A 18 -13.68 -2.07 -39.65
C MET A 18 -13.60 -3.59 -39.54
N ALA A 19 -12.53 -4.11 -38.94
CA ALA A 19 -12.48 -5.49 -38.45
C ALA A 19 -12.05 -5.45 -36.98
N LEU A 20 -13.07 -5.54 -36.13
CA LEU A 20 -12.94 -6.00 -34.74
C LEU A 20 -11.98 -7.19 -34.70
N ALA A 21 -10.88 -7.04 -33.97
CA ALA A 21 -10.16 -8.18 -33.45
C ALA A 21 -9.77 -7.87 -32.01
N SER A 22 -10.75 -8.13 -31.15
CA SER A 22 -10.54 -8.61 -29.80
C SER A 22 -9.62 -7.74 -28.95
N GLU A 23 -10.22 -6.75 -28.29
CA GLU A 23 -9.85 -6.43 -26.92
C GLU A 23 -10.00 -7.74 -26.12
N ALA A 24 -8.96 -8.56 -26.17
CA ALA A 24 -8.81 -9.70 -25.31
C ALA A 24 -8.72 -9.09 -23.92
N ALA A 25 -9.87 -9.03 -23.26
CA ALA A 25 -10.01 -8.79 -21.85
C ALA A 25 -9.03 -9.74 -21.16
N ALA A 26 -7.85 -9.19 -20.88
CA ALA A 26 -6.95 -9.77 -19.91
C ALA A 26 -7.78 -9.89 -18.63
N PRO A 27 -7.74 -11.04 -17.93
CA PRO A 27 -8.45 -11.18 -16.67
C PRO A 27 -7.90 -10.12 -15.72
N GLU A 28 -8.68 -9.07 -15.47
CA GLU A 28 -8.42 -8.03 -14.49
C GLU A 28 -8.14 -8.74 -13.16
N LEU A 29 -6.88 -8.71 -12.74
CA LEU A 29 -6.48 -9.04 -11.38
C LEU A 29 -7.39 -8.22 -10.45
N PRO A 30 -7.94 -8.81 -9.37
CA PRO A 30 -8.79 -8.08 -8.43
C PRO A 30 -8.07 -6.80 -8.00
N SER A 31 -8.61 -5.66 -8.43
CA SER A 31 -7.92 -4.37 -8.36
C SER A 31 -7.70 -4.02 -6.90
N SER A 32 -6.48 -3.60 -6.52
CA SER A 32 -6.09 -3.24 -5.13
C SER A 32 -7.14 -2.33 -4.43
N HIS A 33 -7.79 -1.43 -5.19
CA HIS A 33 -8.89 -0.59 -4.72
C HIS A 33 -10.07 -1.38 -4.09
N SER A 34 -10.45 -2.52 -4.68
CA SER A 34 -11.55 -3.34 -4.18
C SER A 34 -11.24 -4.00 -2.84
N GLN A 35 -9.97 -4.37 -2.61
CA GLN A 35 -9.52 -4.92 -1.35
C GLN A 35 -9.49 -3.83 -0.28
N LEU A 36 -8.98 -2.64 -0.62
CA LEU A 36 -8.96 -1.50 0.29
C LEU A 36 -10.36 -1.13 0.80
N ASP A 37 -11.34 -1.03 -0.10
CA ASP A 37 -12.73 -0.71 0.27
C ASP A 37 -13.35 -1.78 1.18
N PHE A 38 -13.05 -3.05 0.90
CA PHE A 38 -13.48 -4.18 1.74
C PHE A 38 -12.91 -4.06 3.16
N PHE A 39 -11.59 -3.86 3.30
CA PHE A 39 -10.96 -3.72 4.62
C PHE A 39 -11.44 -2.47 5.36
N LYS A 40 -11.65 -1.35 4.66
CA LYS A 40 -12.19 -0.11 5.22
C LYS A 40 -13.56 -0.31 5.84
N THR A 41 -14.45 -0.98 5.13
CA THR A 41 -15.80 -1.29 5.64
C THR A 41 -15.72 -2.16 6.90
N ARG A 42 -14.81 -3.16 6.92
CA ARG A 42 -14.64 -4.04 8.08
C ARG A 42 -14.04 -3.33 9.29
N VAL A 43 -13.05 -2.47 9.08
CA VAL A 43 -12.45 -1.64 10.14
C VAL A 43 -13.51 -0.73 10.76
N GLN A 44 -14.28 -0.03 9.93
CA GLN A 44 -15.36 0.85 10.40
C GLN A 44 -16.39 0.10 11.24
N LEU A 45 -16.82 -1.08 10.78
CA LEU A 45 -17.76 -1.92 11.52
C LEU A 45 -17.24 -2.29 12.91
N LEU A 46 -15.96 -2.68 13.03
CA LEU A 46 -15.34 -3.06 14.32
C LEU A 46 -15.20 -1.86 15.27
N CYS A 47 -14.91 -0.67 14.74
CA CYS A 47 -14.87 0.55 15.54
C CYS A 47 -16.28 0.95 16.03
N GLU A 48 -17.30 0.84 15.18
CA GLU A 48 -18.68 1.25 15.48
C GLU A 48 -19.41 0.29 16.42
N SER A 49 -19.15 -1.02 16.31
CA SER A 49 -19.77 -2.02 17.18
C SER A 49 -19.30 -1.91 18.64
N ASN A 50 -18.30 -1.09 18.94
CA ASN A 50 -17.65 -0.95 20.25
C ASN A 50 -17.19 -2.31 20.83
N THR A 51 -17.04 -3.30 19.96
CA THR A 51 -16.52 -4.61 20.29
C THR A 51 -15.01 -4.46 20.28
N ARG A 52 -14.41 -4.27 21.46
CA ARG A 52 -12.95 -4.45 21.68
C ARG A 52 -12.58 -5.93 21.57
N ASP A 53 -13.11 -6.59 20.54
CA ASP A 53 -12.95 -7.99 20.24
C ASP A 53 -11.60 -8.17 19.57
N PHE A 54 -10.62 -8.48 20.41
CA PHE A 54 -9.25 -8.70 19.99
C PHE A 54 -9.14 -9.78 18.90
N ASP A 55 -9.91 -10.87 19.01
CA ASP A 55 -9.84 -11.99 18.06
C ASP A 55 -10.38 -11.60 16.68
N ALA A 56 -11.42 -10.76 16.63
CA ALA A 56 -11.94 -10.22 15.38
C ALA A 56 -10.92 -9.32 14.67
N TRP A 57 -10.22 -8.47 15.43
CA TRP A 57 -9.15 -7.62 14.89
C TRP A 57 -7.96 -8.43 14.39
N VAL A 58 -7.50 -9.42 15.16
CA VAL A 58 -6.40 -10.31 14.74
C VAL A 58 -6.78 -11.11 13.50
N SER A 59 -8.02 -11.58 13.42
CA SER A 59 -8.53 -12.25 12.22
C SER A 59 -8.54 -11.33 11.00
N LEU A 60 -8.85 -10.04 11.18
CA LEU A 60 -8.81 -9.04 10.12
C LEU A 60 -7.37 -8.78 9.65
N ILE A 61 -6.41 -8.67 10.58
CA ILE A 61 -4.98 -8.52 10.27
C ILE A 61 -4.48 -9.73 9.47
N ASN A 62 -4.78 -10.95 9.91
CA ASN A 62 -4.36 -12.16 9.22
C ASN A 62 -4.95 -12.25 7.80
N ALA A 63 -6.20 -11.81 7.61
CA ALA A 63 -6.80 -11.73 6.28
C ALA A 63 -6.12 -10.69 5.39
N ALA A 64 -5.80 -9.50 5.94
CA ALA A 64 -5.07 -8.46 5.22
C ALA A 64 -3.67 -8.93 4.80
N GLU A 65 -2.96 -9.62 5.69
CA GLU A 65 -1.67 -10.22 5.38
C GLU A 65 -1.76 -11.36 4.36
N GLY A 66 -2.82 -12.16 4.39
CA GLY A 66 -2.99 -13.26 3.43
C GLY A 66 -3.34 -12.79 2.02
N THR A 67 -4.09 -11.70 1.89
CA THR A 67 -4.62 -11.23 0.59
C THR A 67 -3.88 -10.00 0.04
N SER A 68 -3.30 -9.18 0.91
CA SER A 68 -2.83 -7.84 0.59
C SER A 68 -1.50 -7.49 1.30
N ALA A 69 -0.62 -8.49 1.51
CA ALA A 69 0.68 -8.32 2.19
C ALA A 69 1.59 -7.24 1.62
N ASP A 70 1.45 -6.95 0.33
CA ASP A 70 2.25 -5.99 -0.44
C ASP A 70 1.48 -4.69 -0.76
N ASP A 71 0.24 -4.59 -0.28
CA ASP A 71 -0.56 -3.38 -0.37
C ASP A 71 -0.37 -2.55 0.90
N ILE A 72 0.47 -1.52 0.80
CA ILE A 72 0.79 -0.66 1.93
C ILE A 72 -0.44 0.08 2.48
N GLU A 73 -1.42 0.40 1.64
CA GLU A 73 -2.60 1.17 2.05
C GLU A 73 -3.51 0.29 2.92
N VAL A 74 -3.77 -0.94 2.46
CA VAL A 74 -4.51 -1.95 3.24
C VAL A 74 -3.81 -2.23 4.56
N MET A 75 -2.49 -2.48 4.52
CA MET A 75 -1.71 -2.79 5.71
C MET A 75 -1.69 -1.62 6.69
N SER A 76 -1.49 -0.38 6.20
CA SER A 76 -1.51 0.81 7.05
C SER A 76 -2.88 1.05 7.67
N LEU A 77 -3.96 0.84 6.91
CA LEU A 77 -5.33 1.00 7.39
C LEU A 77 -5.64 0.04 8.54
N VAL A 78 -5.40 -1.25 8.34
CA VAL A 78 -5.77 -2.28 9.33
C VAL A 78 -4.91 -2.17 10.59
N TYR A 79 -3.58 -2.05 10.43
CA TYR A 79 -2.67 -1.94 11.57
C TYR A 79 -2.86 -0.64 12.36
N HIS A 80 -3.01 0.50 11.68
CA HIS A 80 -3.18 1.78 12.38
C HIS A 80 -4.43 1.77 13.25
N ASN A 81 -5.58 1.34 12.72
CA ASN A 81 -6.82 1.29 13.50
C ASN A 81 -6.75 0.27 14.65
N PHE A 82 -6.17 -0.90 14.41
CA PHE A 82 -5.94 -1.88 15.48
C PHE A 82 -5.07 -1.32 16.62
N LEU A 83 -3.97 -0.65 16.28
CA LEU A 83 -3.02 -0.12 17.26
C LEU A 83 -3.54 1.12 18.00
N LEU A 84 -4.50 1.85 17.42
CA LEU A 84 -5.26 2.88 18.15
C LEU A 84 -6.13 2.26 19.26
N GLU A 85 -6.74 1.10 19.00
CA GLU A 85 -7.57 0.40 19.99
C GLU A 85 -6.73 -0.39 21.02
N PHE A 86 -5.62 -0.98 20.59
CA PHE A 86 -4.74 -1.85 21.38
C PHE A 86 -3.27 -1.37 21.37
N PRO A 87 -2.97 -0.18 21.90
CA PRO A 87 -1.63 0.39 21.84
C PRO A 87 -0.57 -0.46 22.56
N LEU A 88 -0.95 -1.21 23.59
CA LEU A 88 -0.04 -2.04 24.40
C LEU A 88 0.46 -3.31 23.70
N CYS A 89 -0.09 -3.64 22.52
CA CYS A 89 0.27 -4.82 21.75
C CYS A 89 1.58 -4.63 20.96
N TYR A 90 2.70 -4.47 21.68
CA TYR A 90 4.02 -4.15 21.12
C TYR A 90 4.49 -5.08 19.99
N GLY A 91 4.15 -6.38 20.03
CA GLY A 91 4.50 -7.31 18.94
C GLY A 91 3.91 -6.90 17.58
N TYR A 92 2.73 -6.28 17.57
CA TYR A 92 2.09 -5.81 16.34
C TYR A 92 2.69 -4.49 15.84
N TRP A 93 3.21 -3.63 16.73
CA TRP A 93 3.99 -2.46 16.32
C TRP A 93 5.25 -2.87 15.55
N ILE A 94 5.99 -3.87 16.06
CA ILE A 94 7.18 -4.41 15.40
C ILE A 94 6.82 -5.01 14.04
N LYS A 95 5.74 -5.81 13.99
CA LYS A 95 5.26 -6.40 12.74
C LYS A 95 4.85 -5.35 11.72
N TYR A 96 4.15 -4.29 12.15
CA TYR A 96 3.77 -3.17 11.29
C TYR A 96 4.97 -2.43 10.73
N ALA A 97 5.97 -2.13 11.57
CA ALA A 97 7.22 -1.52 11.14
C ALA A 97 7.95 -2.40 10.11
N ALA A 98 7.97 -3.72 10.29
CA ALA A 98 8.55 -4.66 9.32
C ALA A 98 7.82 -4.64 7.96
N HIS A 99 6.48 -4.56 7.95
CA HIS A 99 5.71 -4.39 6.71
C HIS A 99 6.06 -3.06 6.01
N LYS A 100 6.15 -1.96 6.76
CA LYS A 100 6.58 -0.68 6.18
C LYS A 100 8.02 -0.72 5.69
N ALA A 101 8.94 -1.39 6.39
CA ALA A 101 10.33 -1.47 5.97
C ALA A 101 10.50 -2.21 4.63
N ARG A 102 9.61 -3.17 4.34
CA ARG A 102 9.59 -3.89 3.06
C ARG A 102 9.00 -3.07 1.91
N LEU A 103 8.01 -2.22 2.19
CA LEU A 103 7.15 -1.60 1.17
C LEU A 103 7.35 -0.08 1.02
N CYS A 104 8.04 0.57 1.95
CA CYS A 104 8.15 2.03 2.05
C CYS A 104 9.60 2.49 2.26
N THR A 105 9.76 3.81 2.22
CA THR A 105 11.00 4.47 2.62
C THR A 105 11.19 4.44 4.14
N THR A 106 12.45 4.56 4.56
CA THR A 106 12.89 4.61 5.96
C THR A 106 12.06 5.57 6.83
N ARG A 107 11.66 6.71 6.27
CA ARG A 107 10.85 7.72 6.98
C ARG A 107 9.55 7.16 7.54
N TYR A 108 8.79 6.41 6.74
CA TYR A 108 7.51 5.87 7.20
C TYR A 108 7.66 4.79 8.26
N VAL A 109 8.80 4.09 8.26
CA VAL A 109 9.14 3.12 9.32
C VAL A 109 9.46 3.85 10.62
N MET A 110 10.22 4.96 10.54
CA MET A 110 10.48 5.82 11.71
C MET A 110 9.18 6.35 12.31
N ASP A 111 8.25 6.85 11.49
CA ASP A 111 6.96 7.37 11.97
C ASP A 111 6.20 6.30 12.80
N VAL A 112 6.27 5.02 12.39
CA VAL A 112 5.65 3.91 13.15
C VAL A 112 6.37 3.66 14.47
N TYR A 113 7.70 3.64 14.47
CA TYR A 113 8.46 3.47 15.71
C TYR A 113 8.27 4.65 16.67
N GLU A 114 8.21 5.88 16.18
CA GLU A 114 7.94 7.09 16.98
C GLU A 114 6.55 7.02 17.63
N GLN A 115 5.54 6.56 16.89
CA GLN A 115 4.21 6.30 17.44
C GLN A 115 4.25 5.17 18.48
N ALA A 116 4.99 4.10 18.21
CA ALA A 116 5.11 2.95 19.12
C ALA A 116 5.76 3.31 20.45
N VAL A 117 6.88 4.05 20.45
CA VAL A 117 7.55 4.49 21.69
C VAL A 117 6.70 5.48 22.48
N HIS A 118 5.89 6.30 21.80
CA HIS A 118 4.94 7.18 22.48
C HIS A 118 3.80 6.38 23.13
N ALA A 119 3.30 5.33 22.45
CA ALA A 119 2.23 4.47 22.95
C ALA A 119 2.69 3.54 24.07
N VAL A 120 3.90 2.98 23.98
CA VAL A 120 4.44 1.98 24.92
C VAL A 120 5.89 2.30 25.30
N PRO A 121 6.15 3.40 26.03
CA PRO A 121 7.50 3.88 26.32
C PRO A 121 8.33 2.93 27.19
N HIS A 122 7.68 2.02 27.90
CA HIS A 122 8.34 1.07 28.79
C HIS A 122 8.66 -0.29 28.13
N SER A 123 8.29 -0.49 26.87
CA SER A 123 8.61 -1.73 26.15
C SER A 123 10.07 -1.69 25.70
N VAL A 124 10.93 -2.46 26.37
CA VAL A 124 12.34 -2.63 25.99
C VAL A 124 12.44 -3.17 24.56
N ASP A 125 11.56 -4.10 24.19
CA ASP A 125 11.54 -4.70 22.85
C ASP A 125 11.33 -3.66 21.74
N ILE A 126 10.44 -2.68 21.93
CA ILE A 126 10.23 -1.59 20.96
C ILE A 126 11.50 -0.76 20.79
N TRP A 127 12.15 -0.38 21.89
CA TRP A 127 13.40 0.40 21.84
C TRP A 127 14.52 -0.38 21.18
N VAL A 128 14.65 -1.68 21.45
CA VAL A 128 15.65 -2.55 20.81
C VAL A 128 15.42 -2.58 19.30
N ASN A 129 14.20 -2.88 18.85
CA ASN A 129 13.88 -2.93 17.42
C ASN A 129 14.07 -1.57 16.73
N TYR A 130 13.76 -0.47 17.41
CA TYR A 130 13.94 0.87 16.86
C TYR A 130 15.43 1.22 16.70
N CYS A 131 16.26 0.93 17.70
CA CYS A 131 17.70 1.13 17.64
C CYS A 131 18.35 0.24 16.57
N GLU A 132 17.97 -1.04 16.48
CA GLU A 132 18.44 -1.95 15.43
C GLU A 132 18.09 -1.43 14.04
N PHE A 133 16.85 -0.97 13.84
CA PHE A 133 16.45 -0.32 12.60
C PHE A 133 17.30 0.93 12.31
N GLY A 134 17.54 1.79 13.31
CA GLY A 134 18.36 2.98 13.15
C GLY A 134 19.80 2.68 12.76
N ILE A 135 20.41 1.64 13.35
CA ILE A 135 21.74 1.17 12.97
C ILE A 135 21.73 0.74 11.51
N CYS A 136 20.83 -0.17 11.12
CA CYS A 136 20.76 -0.69 9.75
C CYS A 136 20.43 0.38 8.70
N ALA A 137 19.58 1.35 9.04
CA ALA A 137 19.11 2.36 8.11
C ALA A 137 20.09 3.52 7.89
N PHE A 138 20.98 3.78 8.86
CA PHE A 138 21.87 4.95 8.87
C PHE A 138 23.35 4.60 9.06
N GLU A 139 23.74 3.34 8.88
CA GLU A 139 25.15 2.94 8.93
C GLU A 139 25.92 3.55 7.74
N GLU A 140 26.51 4.72 7.96
CA GLU A 140 27.42 5.38 7.02
C GLU A 140 28.85 4.85 7.25
N PRO A 141 29.47 4.12 6.29
CA PRO A 141 30.79 3.50 6.48
C PRO A 141 31.92 4.49 6.80
N ALA A 142 31.72 5.79 6.56
CA ALA A 142 32.73 6.82 6.67
C ALA A 142 32.98 7.33 8.11
N HIS A 143 32.12 7.02 9.08
CA HIS A 143 32.21 7.59 10.44
C HIS A 143 32.89 6.69 11.49
N VAL A 144 33.30 5.48 11.13
CA VAL A 144 34.11 4.63 12.01
C VAL A 144 35.56 5.11 11.99
N ARG A 145 35.90 6.07 12.86
CA ARG A 145 37.30 6.34 13.20
C ARG A 145 37.82 5.15 14.02
N ARG A 146 38.60 4.28 13.36
CA ARG A 146 39.41 3.23 14.00
C ARG A 146 40.48 3.83 14.94
#